data_AF-A0A2P8EDH4-F1
#
_entry.id   AF-A0A2P8EDH4-F1
#
_cell.length_a   1.000
_cell.length_b   1.000
_cell.length_c   1.000
_cell.angle_alpha   90.00
_cell.angle_beta   90.00
_cell.angle_gamma   90.00
#
_symmetry.space_group_name_H-M   'P 1'
#
loop_
_entity.id
_entity.type
_entity.pdbx_description
1 polymer ?
#
loop_
_entity_poly.entity_id
_entity_poly.type
_entity_poly.pdbx_seq_one_letter_code
_entity_poly.pdbx_strand_id
1 'polypeptide(L)'
;MSTEIQGLIHKMCNKDEAEAYVFADQLAKIGTEEVLKELLIILKSGDMDNAFLAARALSQLNENQLALDELLEVIHDKKNQHQNGGLVQMLGGFDLSDKFVDIFRIFLFGNFKASLFAKEYLDTVEFEISPRVLKKVEKHWNHYLNNSNPNDDHEKIKRSEAEEIIKEIKELLKD
;
A
#
# COMPACT_ATOMS: atom_id res chain seq x y z
N MET A 1 -9.99 -17.13 -19.38
CA MET A 1 -10.86 -15.97 -19.11
C MET A 1 -12.26 -16.24 -19.60
N SER A 2 -13.25 -16.25 -18.70
CA SER A 2 -14.65 -16.21 -19.12
C SER A 2 -14.96 -14.91 -19.89
N THR A 3 -15.92 -14.96 -20.82
CA THR A 3 -16.31 -13.79 -21.64
C THR A 3 -16.81 -12.63 -20.77
N GLU A 4 -17.45 -12.94 -19.66
CA GLU A 4 -17.94 -11.94 -18.70
C GLU A 4 -16.78 -11.20 -18.02
N ILE A 5 -15.82 -11.93 -17.44
CA ILE A 5 -14.65 -11.34 -16.77
C ILE A 5 -13.85 -10.49 -17.77
N GLN A 6 -13.67 -10.99 -18.99
CA GLN A 6 -12.98 -10.23 -20.04
C GLN A 6 -13.70 -8.93 -20.39
N GLY A 7 -15.03 -8.97 -20.49
CA GLY A 7 -15.84 -7.79 -20.76
C GLY A 7 -15.75 -6.74 -19.65
N LEU A 8 -15.74 -7.18 -18.39
CA LEU A 8 -15.59 -6.30 -17.23
C LEU A 8 -14.20 -5.67 -17.17
N ILE A 9 -13.13 -6.46 -17.39
CA ILE A 9 -11.76 -5.96 -17.44
C ILE A 9 -11.61 -4.92 -18.56
N HIS A 10 -12.17 -5.19 -19.74
CA HIS A 10 -12.11 -4.26 -20.86
C HIS A 10 -12.72 -2.90 -20.52
N LYS A 11 -13.89 -2.90 -19.86
CA LYS A 11 -14.54 -1.66 -19.41
C LYS A 11 -13.79 -0.97 -18.29
N MET A 12 -13.31 -1.73 -17.30
CA MET A 12 -12.50 -1.20 -16.20
C MET A 12 -11.24 -0.49 -16.72
N CYS A 13 -10.57 -1.03 -17.72
CA CYS A 13 -9.33 -0.46 -18.27
C CYS A 13 -9.57 0.53 -19.43
N ASN A 14 -10.82 0.85 -19.77
CA ASN A 14 -11.14 1.83 -20.80
C ASN A 14 -10.98 3.25 -20.25
N LYS A 15 -10.10 4.05 -20.85
CA LYS A 15 -9.82 5.43 -20.41
C LYS A 15 -10.98 6.41 -20.63
N ASP A 16 -11.92 6.06 -21.52
CA ASP A 16 -13.13 6.84 -21.78
C ASP A 16 -14.31 6.41 -20.90
N GLU A 17 -14.13 5.38 -20.06
CA GLU A 17 -15.20 4.86 -19.20
C GLU A 17 -15.29 5.65 -17.88
N ALA A 18 -16.33 6.48 -17.77
CA ALA A 18 -16.56 7.30 -16.58
C ALA A 18 -16.89 6.45 -15.33
N GLU A 19 -17.41 5.24 -15.53
CA GLU A 19 -17.81 4.32 -14.47
C GLU A 19 -16.80 3.16 -14.27
N ALA A 20 -15.53 3.36 -14.63
CA ALA A 20 -14.50 2.32 -14.56
C ALA A 20 -14.40 1.62 -13.19
N TYR A 21 -14.62 2.37 -12.11
CA TYR A 21 -14.64 1.87 -10.73
C TYR A 21 -15.80 0.90 -10.46
N VAL A 22 -16.94 1.03 -11.14
CA VAL A 22 -18.09 0.12 -11.01
C VAL A 22 -17.70 -1.27 -11.51
N PHE A 23 -16.94 -1.35 -12.60
CA PHE A 23 -16.47 -2.62 -13.15
C PHE A 23 -15.42 -3.29 -12.26
N ALA A 24 -14.55 -2.50 -11.61
CA ALA A 24 -13.66 -3.00 -10.56
C ALA A 24 -14.46 -3.62 -9.40
N ASP A 25 -15.49 -2.93 -8.90
CA ASP A 25 -16.34 -3.43 -7.81
C ASP A 25 -17.16 -4.66 -8.25
N GLN A 26 -17.55 -4.78 -9.53
CA GLN A 26 -18.20 -5.97 -10.08
C GLN A 26 -17.24 -7.17 -10.16
N LEU A 27 -16.00 -6.95 -10.58
CA LEU A 27 -14.96 -7.99 -10.57
C LEU A 27 -14.72 -8.51 -9.15
N ALA A 28 -14.64 -7.62 -8.16
CA ALA A 28 -14.51 -8.00 -6.75
C ALA A 28 -15.65 -8.91 -6.28
N LYS A 29 -16.89 -8.60 -6.67
CA LYS A 29 -18.08 -9.42 -6.35
C LYS A 29 -18.06 -10.81 -7.00
N ILE A 30 -17.45 -10.94 -8.19
CA ILE A 30 -17.27 -12.26 -8.83
C ILE A 30 -16.30 -13.11 -8.02
N GLY A 31 -15.19 -12.52 -7.56
CA GLY A 31 -14.37 -13.11 -6.51
C GLY A 31 -13.66 -14.42 -6.85
N THR A 32 -13.55 -14.80 -8.12
CA THR A 32 -12.93 -16.07 -8.53
C THR A 32 -11.40 -15.97 -8.59
N GLU A 33 -10.71 -17.11 -8.52
CA GLU A 33 -9.26 -17.20 -8.72
C GLU A 33 -8.84 -16.63 -10.10
N GLU A 34 -9.70 -16.76 -11.11
CA GLU A 34 -9.48 -16.16 -12.42
C GLU A 34 -9.47 -14.62 -12.34
N VAL A 35 -10.40 -14.01 -11.61
CA VAL A 35 -10.40 -12.56 -11.38
C VAL A 35 -9.13 -12.12 -10.65
N LEU A 36 -8.75 -12.82 -9.58
CA LEU A 36 -7.53 -12.52 -8.82
C LEU A 36 -6.30 -12.48 -9.75
N LYS A 37 -6.10 -13.52 -10.57
CA LYS A 37 -4.96 -13.63 -11.49
C LYS A 37 -4.91 -12.47 -12.49
N GLU A 38 -6.04 -12.13 -13.10
CA GLU A 38 -6.09 -11.07 -14.09
C GLU A 38 -5.88 -9.68 -13.48
N LEU A 39 -6.45 -9.42 -12.30
CA LEU A 39 -6.21 -8.17 -11.58
C LEU A 39 -4.73 -8.02 -11.18
N LEU A 40 -4.05 -9.10 -10.79
CA LEU A 40 -2.61 -9.08 -10.51
C LEU A 40 -1.77 -8.76 -11.75
N ILE A 41 -2.16 -9.24 -12.93
CA ILE A 41 -1.50 -8.88 -14.20
C ILE A 41 -1.67 -7.38 -14.47
N ILE A 42 -2.88 -6.84 -14.30
CA ILE A 42 -3.18 -5.43 -14.52
C ILE A 42 -2.44 -4.54 -13.52
N LEU A 43 -2.41 -4.93 -12.23
CA LEU A 43 -1.67 -4.26 -11.17
C LEU A 43 -0.18 -4.07 -11.53
N LYS A 44 0.44 -5.06 -12.17
CA LYS A 44 1.85 -5.04 -12.55
C LYS A 44 2.11 -4.51 -13.98
N SER A 45 1.08 -4.06 -14.70
CA SER A 45 1.19 -3.62 -16.10
C SER A 45 1.99 -2.33 -16.30
N GLY A 46 2.12 -1.50 -15.26
CA GLY A 46 2.81 -0.20 -15.31
C GLY A 46 1.91 1.00 -15.65
N ASP A 47 0.65 0.77 -16.00
CA ASP A 47 -0.37 1.84 -16.08
C ASP A 47 -0.96 2.07 -14.69
N MET A 48 -0.73 3.25 -14.10
CA MET A 48 -1.11 3.52 -12.71
C MET A 48 -2.61 3.70 -12.48
N ASP A 49 -3.37 4.18 -13.47
CA ASP A 49 -4.83 4.28 -13.28
C ASP A 49 -5.44 2.88 -13.28
N ASN A 50 -4.96 2.02 -14.19
CA ASN A 50 -5.39 0.63 -14.25
C ASN A 50 -4.93 -0.14 -13.01
N ALA A 51 -3.70 0.11 -12.53
CA ALA A 51 -3.19 -0.48 -11.29
C ALA A 51 -4.01 -0.04 -10.08
N PHE A 52 -4.47 1.21 -10.03
CA PHE A 52 -5.35 1.70 -8.98
C PHE A 52 -6.71 0.99 -9.00
N LEU A 53 -7.33 0.84 -10.17
CA LEU A 53 -8.60 0.11 -10.31
C LEU A 53 -8.45 -1.38 -9.96
N ALA A 54 -7.34 -1.98 -10.37
CA ALA A 54 -7.02 -3.35 -10.00
C ALA A 54 -6.83 -3.51 -8.48
N ALA A 55 -6.03 -2.64 -7.85
CA ALA A 55 -5.83 -2.63 -6.40
C ALA A 55 -7.15 -2.43 -5.63
N ARG A 56 -8.06 -1.59 -6.14
CA ARG A 56 -9.40 -1.40 -5.58
C ARG A 56 -10.23 -2.68 -5.62
N ALA A 57 -10.24 -3.38 -6.77
CA ALA A 57 -10.96 -4.64 -6.87
C ALA A 57 -10.33 -5.71 -5.97
N LEU A 58 -8.99 -5.81 -5.97
CA LEU A 58 -8.22 -6.75 -5.16
C LEU A 58 -8.50 -6.58 -3.67
N SER A 59 -8.54 -5.33 -3.16
CA SER A 59 -8.76 -5.07 -1.73
C SER A 59 -10.15 -5.49 -1.23
N GLN A 60 -11.12 -5.66 -2.14
CA GLN A 60 -12.48 -6.07 -1.84
C GLN A 60 -12.75 -7.57 -2.04
N LEU A 61 -11.77 -8.35 -2.49
CA LEU A 61 -11.91 -9.81 -2.64
C LEU A 61 -11.98 -10.50 -1.27
N ASN A 62 -12.67 -11.64 -1.19
CA ASN A 62 -12.68 -12.45 0.03
C ASN A 62 -11.29 -13.04 0.34
N GLU A 63 -10.55 -13.47 -0.69
CA GLU A 63 -9.17 -13.97 -0.57
C GLU A 63 -8.16 -12.88 -0.95
N ASN A 64 -8.43 -11.62 -0.57
CA ASN A 64 -7.59 -10.48 -0.94
C ASN A 64 -6.15 -10.60 -0.45
N GLN A 65 -5.89 -11.24 0.69
CA GLN A 65 -4.56 -11.33 1.29
C GLN A 65 -3.53 -11.97 0.35
N LEU A 66 -3.97 -12.79 -0.61
CA LEU A 66 -3.12 -13.37 -1.66
C LEU A 66 -2.51 -12.34 -2.63
N ALA A 67 -2.99 -11.09 -2.61
CA ALA A 67 -2.51 -10.00 -3.48
C ALA A 67 -1.72 -8.92 -2.73
N LEU A 68 -1.61 -9.02 -1.40
CA LEU A 68 -1.00 -7.96 -0.59
C LEU A 68 0.47 -7.76 -0.94
N ASP A 69 1.24 -8.84 -1.07
CA ASP A 69 2.67 -8.78 -1.34
C ASP A 69 2.95 -8.18 -2.73
N GLU A 70 2.12 -8.51 -3.72
CA GLU A 70 2.18 -7.95 -5.07
C GLU A 70 1.82 -6.46 -5.09
N LEU A 71 0.84 -6.04 -4.30
CA LEU A 71 0.49 -4.62 -4.15
C LEU A 71 1.62 -3.85 -3.48
N LEU A 72 2.22 -4.39 -2.41
CA LEU A 72 3.37 -3.80 -1.73
C LEU A 72 4.60 -3.72 -2.65
N GLU A 73 4.83 -4.72 -3.50
CA GLU A 73 5.88 -4.70 -4.52
C GLU A 73 5.71 -3.49 -5.45
N VAL A 74 4.50 -3.27 -5.99
CA VAL A 74 4.20 -2.14 -6.88
C VAL A 74 4.30 -0.80 -6.15
N ILE A 75 3.85 -0.72 -4.90
CA ILE A 75 3.96 0.50 -4.06
C ILE A 75 5.44 0.85 -3.81
N HIS A 76 6.28 -0.14 -3.54
CA HIS A 76 7.69 0.04 -3.22
C HIS A 76 8.60 0.22 -4.44
N ASP A 77 8.10 0.00 -5.65
CA ASP A 77 8.84 0.30 -6.87
C ASP A 77 9.12 1.80 -6.96
N LYS A 78 10.42 2.14 -7.05
CA LYS A 78 10.88 3.53 -7.13
C LYS A 78 10.24 4.29 -8.30
N LYS A 79 9.91 3.61 -9.41
CA LYS A 79 9.26 4.25 -10.56
C LYS A 79 7.87 4.79 -10.21
N ASN A 80 7.23 4.23 -9.17
CA ASN A 80 5.88 4.58 -8.74
C ASN A 80 5.86 5.50 -7.52
N GLN A 81 7.01 5.81 -6.91
CA GLN A 81 7.11 6.51 -5.63
C GLN A 81 6.35 7.85 -5.60
N HIS A 82 6.25 8.55 -6.73
CA HIS A 82 5.55 9.84 -6.84
C HIS A 82 4.05 9.73 -7.14
N GLN A 83 3.54 8.54 -7.45
CA GLN A 83 2.17 8.29 -7.91
C GLN A 83 1.48 7.10 -7.21
N ASN A 84 2.11 6.49 -6.20
CA ASN A 84 1.61 5.31 -5.49
C ASN A 84 0.58 5.60 -4.39
N GLY A 85 0.31 6.87 -4.04
CA GLY A 85 -0.59 7.20 -2.92
C GLY A 85 -2.03 6.66 -3.07
N GLY A 86 -2.51 6.47 -4.30
CA GLY A 86 -3.79 5.78 -4.55
C GLY A 86 -3.72 4.28 -4.25
N LEU A 87 -2.58 3.63 -4.52
CA LEU A 87 -2.36 2.21 -4.19
C LEU A 87 -2.24 2.01 -2.68
N VAL A 88 -1.54 2.91 -1.98
CA VAL A 88 -1.41 2.85 -0.52
C VAL A 88 -2.77 2.92 0.15
N GLN A 89 -3.68 3.77 -0.33
CA GLN A 89 -5.05 3.84 0.18
C GLN A 89 -5.78 2.48 0.12
N MET A 90 -5.46 1.64 -0.86
CA MET A 90 -6.12 0.34 -1.02
C MET A 90 -5.63 -0.70 0.00
N LEU A 91 -4.49 -0.46 0.67
CA LEU A 91 -4.00 -1.32 1.74
C LEU A 91 -5.00 -1.43 2.90
N GLY A 92 -5.88 -0.44 3.08
CA GLY A 92 -6.94 -0.48 4.09
C GLY A 92 -7.99 -1.58 3.92
N GLY A 93 -8.00 -2.30 2.79
CA GLY A 93 -8.83 -3.50 2.64
C GLY A 93 -8.16 -4.79 3.12
N PHE A 94 -6.87 -4.77 3.44
CA PHE A 94 -6.08 -5.96 3.78
C PHE A 94 -5.79 -6.04 5.28
N ASP A 95 -5.43 -7.23 5.75
CA ASP A 95 -4.81 -7.37 7.07
C ASP A 95 -3.33 -6.94 6.98
N LEU A 96 -3.00 -5.89 7.72
CA LEU A 96 -1.67 -5.28 7.76
C LEU A 96 -0.90 -5.60 9.04
N SER A 97 -1.44 -6.44 9.94
CA SER A 97 -0.88 -6.71 11.28
C SER A 97 0.60 -7.11 11.26
N ASP A 98 1.05 -7.87 10.26
CA ASP A 98 2.44 -8.29 10.09
C ASP A 98 3.30 -7.37 9.17
N LYS A 99 2.71 -6.28 8.66
CA LYS A 99 3.33 -5.38 7.66
C LYS A 99 3.87 -4.07 8.22
N PHE A 100 4.08 -3.97 9.53
CA PHE A 100 4.59 -2.74 10.18
C PHE A 100 5.78 -2.11 9.44
N VAL A 101 6.78 -2.93 9.07
CA VAL A 101 8.01 -2.45 8.42
C VAL A 101 7.72 -1.82 7.06
N ASP A 102 6.83 -2.42 6.27
CA ASP A 102 6.46 -1.92 4.95
C ASP A 102 5.66 -0.63 5.06
N ILE A 103 4.68 -0.57 5.97
CA ILE A 103 3.90 0.65 6.23
C ILE A 103 4.81 1.78 6.73
N PHE A 104 5.70 1.51 7.68
CA PHE A 104 6.66 2.51 8.17
C PHE A 104 7.59 2.99 7.06
N ARG A 105 8.02 2.10 6.16
CA ARG A 105 8.82 2.48 4.99
C ARG A 105 8.02 3.36 4.01
N ILE A 106 6.73 3.09 3.78
CA ILE A 106 5.87 3.95 2.96
C ILE A 106 5.73 5.33 3.62
N PHE A 107 5.54 5.39 4.94
CA PHE A 107 5.47 6.65 5.68
C PHE A 107 6.74 7.49 5.49
N LEU A 108 7.92 6.89 5.59
CA LEU A 108 9.19 7.59 5.44
C LEU A 108 9.44 8.08 4.00
N PHE A 109 9.21 7.22 2.99
CA PHE A 109 9.71 7.46 1.63
C PHE A 109 8.61 7.72 0.59
N GLY A 110 7.33 7.58 0.93
CA GLY A 110 6.22 7.82 0.02
C GLY A 110 6.05 9.30 -0.34
N ASN A 111 5.30 9.57 -1.40
CA ASN A 111 4.77 10.92 -1.65
C ASN A 111 3.83 11.37 -0.52
N PHE A 112 3.34 12.61 -0.56
CA PHE A 112 2.46 13.15 0.48
C PHE A 112 1.25 12.25 0.78
N LYS A 113 0.51 11.83 -0.26
CA LYS A 113 -0.68 10.98 -0.11
C LYS A 113 -0.35 9.58 0.45
N ALA A 114 0.75 8.98 -0.02
CA ALA A 114 1.24 7.70 0.48
C ALA A 114 1.67 7.79 1.95
N SER A 115 2.40 8.85 2.31
CA SER A 115 2.83 9.09 3.69
C SER A 115 1.64 9.28 4.63
N LEU A 116 0.62 10.02 4.18
CA LEU A 116 -0.60 10.28 4.94
C LEU A 116 -1.34 8.98 5.30
N PHE A 117 -1.64 8.13 4.30
CA PHE A 117 -2.32 6.86 4.57
C PHE A 117 -1.45 5.89 5.36
N ALA A 118 -0.14 5.84 5.10
CA ALA A 118 0.75 5.02 5.90
C ALA A 118 0.76 5.44 7.38
N LYS A 119 0.73 6.76 7.67
CA LYS A 119 0.61 7.25 9.04
C LYS A 119 -0.72 6.84 9.67
N GLU A 120 -1.82 6.99 8.94
CA GLU A 120 -3.15 6.53 9.40
C GLU A 120 -3.12 5.04 9.78
N TYR A 121 -2.50 4.19 8.96
CA TYR A 121 -2.36 2.76 9.29
C TYR A 121 -1.45 2.51 10.50
N LEU A 122 -0.33 3.24 10.62
CA LEU A 122 0.54 3.15 11.81
C LEU A 122 -0.21 3.49 13.10
N ASP A 123 -1.21 4.36 13.04
CA ASP A 123 -1.97 4.82 14.21
C ASP A 123 -3.19 3.94 14.53
N THR A 124 -3.70 3.19 13.55
CA THR A 124 -5.00 2.51 13.65
C THR A 124 -4.92 0.99 13.61
N VAL A 125 -3.86 0.42 13.02
CA VAL A 125 -3.68 -1.04 12.94
C VAL A 125 -2.96 -1.53 14.19
N GLU A 126 -3.46 -2.63 14.77
CA GLU A 126 -2.75 -3.36 15.81
C GLU A 126 -1.70 -4.28 15.17
N PHE A 127 -0.43 -3.90 15.27
CA PHE A 127 0.67 -4.62 14.63
C PHE A 127 1.31 -5.67 15.54
N GLU A 128 1.76 -6.77 14.93
CA GLU A 128 2.61 -7.76 15.55
C GLU A 128 4.06 -7.23 15.66
N ILE A 129 4.37 -6.62 16.81
CA ILE A 129 5.67 -6.04 17.08
C ILE A 129 6.63 -7.08 17.69
N SER A 130 7.82 -7.19 17.10
CA SER A 130 8.91 -8.05 17.60
C SER A 130 10.26 -7.33 17.62
N PRO A 131 11.26 -7.82 18.35
CA PRO A 131 12.61 -7.27 18.31
C PRO A 131 13.23 -7.26 16.89
N ARG A 132 12.79 -8.18 16.01
CA ARG A 132 13.21 -8.20 14.60
C ARG A 132 12.57 -7.07 13.80
N VAL A 133 11.32 -6.73 14.06
CA VAL A 133 10.63 -5.58 13.45
C VAL A 133 11.36 -4.29 13.84
N LEU A 134 11.63 -4.09 15.14
CA LEU A 134 12.35 -2.90 15.63
C LEU A 134 13.71 -2.72 14.92
N LYS A 135 14.52 -3.78 14.80
CA LYS A 135 15.81 -3.71 14.09
C LYS A 135 15.67 -3.28 12.62
N LYS A 136 14.63 -3.73 11.93
CA LYS A 136 14.35 -3.33 10.53
C LYS A 136 13.89 -1.87 10.45
N VAL A 137 13.01 -1.45 11.36
CA VAL A 137 12.51 -0.07 11.47
C VAL A 137 13.68 0.89 11.70
N GLU A 138 14.54 0.62 12.68
CA GLU A 138 15.74 1.43 12.97
C GLU A 138 16.67 1.51 11.76
N LYS A 139 16.82 0.43 10.98
CA LYS A 139 17.60 0.45 9.75
C LYS A 139 17.01 1.42 8.71
N HIS A 140 15.70 1.39 8.48
CA HIS A 140 15.04 2.30 7.54
C HIS A 140 15.06 3.75 8.03
N TRP A 141 14.88 3.95 9.33
CA TRP A 141 14.99 5.26 9.97
C TRP A 141 16.38 5.87 9.80
N ASN A 142 17.44 5.11 10.09
CA ASN A 142 18.81 5.58 9.88
C ASN A 142 19.09 5.90 8.41
N HIS A 143 18.53 5.13 7.47
CA HIS A 143 18.63 5.46 6.05
C HIS A 143 17.93 6.78 5.72
N TYR A 144 16.73 7.00 6.26
CA TYR A 144 15.98 8.25 6.07
C TYR A 144 16.72 9.47 6.65
N LEU A 145 17.28 9.37 7.85
CA LEU A 145 18.05 10.45 8.48
C LEU A 145 19.26 10.88 7.64
N ASN A 146 19.94 9.93 6.99
CA ASN A 146 21.10 10.20 6.16
C ASN A 146 20.76 10.85 4.80
N ASN A 147 19.50 10.82 4.37
CA ASN A 147 19.09 11.29 3.04
C ASN A 147 18.06 12.43 3.08
N SER A 148 17.56 12.79 4.27
CA SER A 148 16.58 13.87 4.46
C SER A 148 17.28 15.21 4.71
N ASN A 149 16.65 16.30 4.25
CA ASN A 149 17.13 17.65 4.52
C ASN A 149 16.63 18.11 5.91
N PRO A 150 17.51 18.24 6.92
CA PRO A 150 17.09 18.59 8.28
C PRO A 150 16.49 19.99 8.42
N ASN A 151 16.72 20.86 7.43
CA ASN A 151 16.25 22.25 7.47
C ASN A 151 14.85 22.43 6.90
N ASP A 152 14.31 21.40 6.21
CA ASP A 152 12.95 21.41 5.68
C ASP A 152 11.94 21.14 6.81
N ASP A 153 10.89 21.97 6.88
CA ASP A 153 9.92 21.89 7.98
C ASP A 153 9.03 20.66 7.89
N HIS A 154 8.73 20.17 6.68
CA HIS A 154 7.99 18.91 6.51
C HIS A 154 8.83 17.73 6.99
N GLU A 155 10.13 17.73 6.67
CA GLU A 155 11.06 16.70 7.16
C GLU A 155 11.20 16.74 8.68
N LYS A 156 11.20 17.91 9.34
CA LYS A 156 11.22 18.01 10.80
C LYS A 156 10.00 17.38 11.46
N ILE A 157 8.81 17.66 10.93
CA ILE A 157 7.55 17.08 11.43
C ILE A 157 7.60 15.56 11.29
N LYS A 158 7.91 15.07 10.09
CA LYS A 158 8.00 13.63 9.81
C LYS A 158 9.03 12.93 10.70
N ARG A 159 10.16 13.58 10.99
CA ARG A 159 11.17 13.07 11.92
C ARG A 159 10.62 12.93 13.34
N SER A 160 9.95 13.95 13.85
CA SER A 160 9.34 13.92 15.19
C SER A 160 8.33 12.77 15.31
N GLU A 161 7.46 12.61 14.31
CA GLU A 161 6.48 11.51 14.27
C GLU A 161 7.15 10.13 14.21
N ALA A 162 8.18 9.98 13.37
CA ALA A 162 8.93 8.71 13.27
C ALA A 162 9.64 8.35 14.58
N GLU A 163 10.23 9.33 15.27
CA GLU A 163 10.89 9.14 16.56
C GLU A 163 9.91 8.70 17.65
N GLU A 164 8.72 9.29 17.68
CA GLU A 164 7.62 8.91 18.59
C GLU A 164 7.19 7.45 18.35
N ILE A 165 6.91 7.09 17.09
CA ILE A 165 6.57 5.71 16.71
C ILE A 165 7.65 4.71 17.16
N ILE A 166 8.93 5.02 16.91
CA ILE A 166 10.04 4.13 17.30
C ILE A 166 10.14 4.02 18.83
N LYS A 167 9.89 5.10 19.56
CA LYS A 167 9.90 5.11 21.01
C LYS A 167 8.81 4.21 21.58
N GLU A 168 7.58 4.30 21.06
CA GLU A 168 6.45 3.46 21.48
C GLU A 168 6.75 1.96 21.24
N ILE A 169 7.27 1.60 20.06
CA ILE A 169 7.71 0.23 19.77
C ILE A 169 8.74 -0.27 20.79
N LYS A 170 9.69 0.58 21.17
CA LYS A 170 10.72 0.23 22.16
C LYS A 170 10.15 0.05 23.56
N GLU A 171 9.08 0.75 23.90
CA GLU A 171 8.39 0.61 25.18
C GLU A 171 7.59 -0.70 25.20
N LEU A 172 6.84 -0.98 24.14
CA LEU A 172 6.09 -2.25 23.98
C LEU A 172 6.97 -3.51 24.07
N LEU A 173 8.23 -3.44 23.67
CA LEU A 173 9.17 -4.57 23.70
C LEU A 173 9.96 -4.72 25.01
N LYS A 174 9.81 -3.78 25.95
CA LYS A 174 10.43 -3.86 27.28
C LYS A 174 9.54 -4.56 28.31
N ASP A 175 8.24 -4.58 28.06
CA ASP A 175 7.23 -5.29 28.84
C ASP A 175 7.23 -6.80 28.55
#